data_AF-A0A165FFJ2-F1
#
_entry.id   AF-A0A165FFJ2-F1
#
_cell.length_a   1.000
_cell.length_b   1.000
_cell.length_c   1.000
_cell.angle_alpha   90.00
_cell.angle_beta   90.00
_cell.angle_gamma   90.00
#
_symmetry.space_group_name_H-M   'P 1'
#
loop_
_entity.id
_entity.type
_entity.pdbx_description
1 polymer ?
#
loop_
_entity_poly.entity_id
_entity_poly.type
_entity_poly.pdbx_seq_one_letter_code
_entity_poly.pdbx_strand_id
1 'polypeptide(L)'
;MSPSVSCLVPVVVTYTANPSQTAAVIADASFQINAQDEVDRVVYENEKDVLKRIRVIAAGRALAGITPEIMADLGRFDPRTFRIPSSQFTQDVQAVFHHVMKGESFQDDNGVLWDGISQKPSLLITDMFMADVAAPMRELYQLKTYMYWISFSAALTRAFGPLAFGGQAQGFLEECHAIEADPARKKGRSFVEIATQVCSSSCL
;
A
#
# COMPACT_ATOMS: atom_id res chain seq x y z
N MET A 1 9.07 24.40 -10.40
CA MET A 1 8.30 23.40 -9.64
C MET A 1 8.81 22.04 -10.05
N SER A 2 9.47 21.31 -9.15
CA SER A 2 9.88 19.92 -9.43
C SER A 2 8.61 19.05 -9.42
N PRO A 3 8.39 18.15 -10.40
CA PRO A 3 7.26 17.26 -10.35
C PRO A 3 7.42 16.35 -9.13
N SER A 4 6.62 16.58 -8.09
CA SER A 4 6.50 15.71 -6.93
C SER A 4 5.81 14.43 -7.38
N VAL A 5 6.53 13.53 -8.04
CA VAL A 5 6.04 12.19 -8.34
C VAL A 5 6.13 11.38 -7.06
N SER A 6 5.17 11.58 -6.17
CA SER A 6 4.99 10.78 -4.97
C SER A 6 3.55 10.26 -4.91
N CYS A 7 3.20 9.40 -5.86
CA CYS A 7 2.02 8.56 -5.70
C CYS A 7 2.44 7.34 -4.87
N LEU A 8 2.28 7.43 -3.55
CA LEU A 8 2.18 6.23 -2.73
C LEU A 8 0.72 6.04 -2.36
N VAL A 9 0.06 5.34 -3.29
CA VAL A 9 -0.81 4.20 -3.04
C VAL A 9 -1.96 4.45 -2.04
N PRO A 10 -3.17 4.80 -2.54
CA PRO A 10 -4.34 5.00 -1.69
C PRO A 10 -4.96 3.67 -1.23
N VAL A 11 -5.52 3.68 -0.02
CA VAL A 11 -6.49 2.69 0.45
C VAL A 11 -7.88 3.29 0.26
N VAL A 12 -8.73 2.66 -0.54
CA VAL A 12 -10.09 3.12 -0.80
C VAL A 12 -11.08 2.21 -0.09
N VAL A 13 -11.91 2.81 0.74
CA VAL A 13 -12.97 2.16 1.51
C VAL A 13 -14.31 2.65 0.99
N THR A 14 -15.19 1.73 0.61
CA THR A 14 -16.47 2.08 -0.02
C THR A 14 -17.65 1.60 0.81
N TYR A 15 -18.69 2.42 0.84
CA TYR A 15 -19.94 2.18 1.57
C TYR A 15 -21.04 1.89 0.56
N THR A 16 -21.55 0.65 0.47
CA THR A 16 -22.60 0.32 -0.50
C THR A 16 -23.97 0.13 0.18
N ALA A 17 -24.90 1.04 -0.09
CA ALA A 17 -26.34 0.80 0.02
C ALA A 17 -27.12 1.80 -0.87
N ASN A 18 -27.29 1.49 -2.16
CA ASN A 18 -28.20 2.23 -3.07
C ASN A 18 -27.83 3.74 -3.20
N PRO A 19 -28.60 4.68 -3.80
CA PRO A 19 -28.05 5.87 -4.49
C PRO A 19 -27.37 6.94 -3.60
N SER A 20 -27.12 6.66 -2.32
CA SER A 20 -26.38 7.47 -1.33
C SER A 20 -24.96 6.96 -1.05
N GLN A 21 -24.35 6.24 -2.00
CA GLN A 21 -22.98 5.72 -1.87
C GLN A 21 -22.00 6.82 -1.43
N THR A 22 -21.27 6.54 -0.35
CA THR A 22 -20.18 7.34 0.20
C THR A 22 -18.89 6.54 0.01
N ALA A 23 -17.76 7.21 -0.13
CA ALA A 23 -16.45 6.57 -0.18
C ALA A 23 -15.48 7.33 0.72
N ALA A 24 -14.58 6.60 1.36
CA ALA A 24 -13.45 7.14 2.09
C ALA A 24 -12.17 6.70 1.37
N VAL A 25 -11.39 7.66 0.89
CA VAL A 25 -10.06 7.44 0.33
C VAL A 25 -9.07 7.81 1.42
N ILE A 26 -8.37 6.83 1.97
CA ILE A 26 -7.28 7.06 2.91
C ILE A 26 -6.01 7.22 2.08
N ALA A 27 -5.42 8.41 2.15
CA ALA A 27 -4.24 8.80 1.39
C ALA A 27 -3.10 9.19 2.34
N ASP A 28 -1.87 9.05 1.86
CA ASP A 28 -0.71 9.65 2.53
C ASP A 28 -0.96 11.14 2.83
N ALA A 29 -0.61 11.57 4.05
CA ALA A 29 -0.92 12.94 4.50
C ALA A 29 -0.30 14.02 3.62
N SER A 30 0.90 13.79 3.08
CA SER A 30 1.58 14.74 2.17
C SER A 30 0.99 14.75 0.77
N PHE A 31 0.26 13.70 0.38
CA PHE A 31 -0.40 13.58 -0.92
C PHE A 31 -1.91 13.91 -0.88
N GLN A 32 -2.51 13.99 0.31
CA GLN A 32 -3.96 14.13 0.49
C GLN A 32 -4.56 15.30 -0.31
N ILE A 33 -3.92 16.47 -0.34
CA ILE A 33 -4.39 17.64 -1.10
C ILE A 33 -4.39 17.34 -2.61
N ASN A 34 -3.29 16.79 -3.13
CA ASN A 34 -3.21 16.46 -4.56
C ASN A 34 -4.24 15.38 -4.94
N ALA A 35 -4.50 14.42 -4.05
CA ALA A 35 -5.54 13.41 -4.25
C ALA A 35 -6.94 14.04 -4.27
N GLN A 36 -7.21 15.01 -3.40
CA GLN A 36 -8.47 15.76 -3.39
C GLN A 36 -8.62 16.60 -4.68
N ASP A 37 -7.58 17.32 -5.09
CA ASP A 37 -7.57 18.10 -6.33
C ASP A 37 -7.82 17.20 -7.55
N GLU A 38 -7.26 15.99 -7.57
CA GLU A 38 -7.49 15.03 -8.65
C GLU A 38 -8.94 14.52 -8.66
N VAL A 39 -9.51 14.23 -7.49
CA VAL A 39 -10.94 13.90 -7.34
C VAL A 39 -11.81 15.04 -7.89
N ASP A 40 -11.44 16.29 -7.62
CA ASP A 40 -12.16 17.48 -8.08
C ASP A 40 -11.93 17.79 -9.57
N ARG A 41 -10.83 17.33 -10.16
CA ARG A 41 -10.46 17.55 -11.57
C ARG A 41 -11.17 16.59 -12.54
N VAL A 42 -11.33 15.33 -12.17
CA VAL A 42 -11.87 14.28 -13.08
C VAL A 42 -13.39 14.35 -13.31
N VAL A 43 -14.03 15.42 -12.82
CA VAL A 43 -15.48 15.51 -12.66
C VAL A 43 -16.18 16.07 -13.88
N TYR A 44 -17.18 15.34 -14.39
CA TYR A 44 -18.16 15.88 -15.32
C TYR A 44 -19.29 16.61 -14.56
N GLU A 45 -19.88 17.65 -15.15
CA GLU A 45 -20.83 18.53 -14.45
C GLU A 45 -22.01 17.80 -13.78
N ASN A 46 -22.46 16.68 -14.35
CA ASN A 46 -23.57 15.87 -13.86
C ASN A 46 -23.21 14.92 -12.70
N GLU A 47 -21.94 14.84 -12.30
CA GLU A 47 -21.45 13.89 -11.28
C GLU A 47 -21.03 14.57 -9.97
N LYS A 48 -21.09 15.91 -9.90
CA LYS A 48 -20.66 16.73 -8.75
C LYS A 48 -21.28 16.29 -7.40
N ASP A 49 -22.52 15.80 -7.41
CA ASP A 49 -23.22 15.38 -6.17
C ASP A 49 -22.79 14.01 -5.65
N VAL A 50 -22.22 13.15 -6.50
CA VAL A 50 -21.65 11.86 -6.07
C VAL A 50 -20.33 12.12 -5.35
N LEU A 51 -19.53 13.06 -5.84
CA LEU A 51 -18.17 13.29 -5.36
C LEU A 51 -18.08 14.06 -4.05
N LYS A 52 -19.09 14.87 -3.71
CA LYS A 52 -19.26 15.43 -2.35
C LYS A 52 -19.33 14.35 -1.26
N ARG A 53 -19.48 13.09 -1.64
CA ARG A 53 -19.54 11.92 -0.75
C ARG A 53 -18.24 11.13 -0.75
N ILE A 54 -17.22 11.57 -1.48
CA ILE A 54 -15.87 11.05 -1.36
C ILE A 54 -15.14 11.89 -0.32
N ARG A 55 -14.62 11.23 0.70
CA ARG A 55 -13.79 11.83 1.74
C ARG A 55 -12.35 11.41 1.50
N VAL A 56 -11.47 12.35 1.18
CA VAL A 56 -10.03 12.08 1.07
C VAL A 56 -9.36 12.39 2.41
N ILE A 57 -9.10 11.35 3.19
CA ILE A 57 -8.65 11.39 4.58
C ILE A 57 -7.13 11.19 4.63
N ALA A 58 -6.41 12.05 5.35
CA ALA A 58 -4.96 11.92 5.53
C ALA A 58 -4.62 10.84 6.56
N ALA A 59 -3.71 9.92 6.24
CA ALA A 59 -3.16 8.98 7.20
C ALA A 59 -1.69 8.66 6.90
N GLY A 60 -0.87 8.75 7.94
CA GLY A 60 0.56 8.50 7.93
C GLY A 60 1.35 9.37 6.96
N ARG A 61 2.67 9.15 6.95
CA ARG A 61 3.59 9.71 5.95
C ARG A 61 4.46 8.59 5.37
N ALA A 62 3.99 7.92 4.32
CA ALA A 62 4.55 6.74 3.67
C ALA A 62 6.01 6.94 3.24
N LEU A 63 6.32 8.15 2.79
CA LEU A 63 7.65 8.54 2.32
C LEU A 63 8.46 9.32 3.35
N ALA A 64 7.98 9.44 4.60
CA ALA A 64 8.79 10.08 5.63
C ALA A 64 10.11 9.34 5.78
N GLY A 65 11.21 10.04 5.53
CA GLY A 65 12.56 9.49 5.58
C GLY A 65 13.01 8.71 4.33
N ILE A 66 12.20 8.64 3.28
CA ILE A 66 12.60 8.06 1.99
C ILE A 66 13.12 9.18 1.09
N THR A 67 14.44 9.28 0.97
CA THR A 67 15.10 10.26 0.08
C THR A 67 15.32 9.67 -1.32
N PRO A 68 15.56 10.49 -2.36
CA PRO A 68 15.94 9.99 -3.68
C PRO A 68 17.15 9.05 -3.67
N GLU A 69 18.10 9.29 -2.77
CA GLU A 69 19.28 8.42 -2.58
C GLU A 69 18.87 7.06 -2.02
N ILE A 70 17.99 7.04 -1.01
CA ILE A 70 17.43 5.79 -0.48
C ILE A 70 16.63 5.05 -1.55
N MET A 71 15.86 5.78 -2.38
CA MET A 71 15.14 5.19 -3.51
C MET A 71 16.07 4.56 -4.55
N ALA A 72 17.19 5.21 -4.86
CA ALA A 72 18.20 4.68 -5.77
C ALA A 72 18.90 3.43 -5.20
N ASP A 73 19.02 3.34 -3.88
CA ASP A 73 19.63 2.22 -3.17
C ASP A 73 18.64 1.13 -2.73
N LEU A 74 17.36 1.18 -3.14
CA LEU A 74 16.35 0.18 -2.73
C LEU A 74 16.79 -1.27 -2.92
N GLY A 75 17.47 -1.57 -4.04
CA GLY A 75 17.98 -2.91 -4.33
C GLY A 75 19.16 -3.36 -3.46
N ARG A 76 19.66 -2.49 -2.57
CA ARG A 76 20.77 -2.77 -1.65
C ARG A 76 20.32 -2.92 -0.20
N PHE A 77 19.06 -2.63 0.10
CA PHE A 77 18.56 -2.82 1.45
C PHE A 77 18.25 -4.29 1.72
N ASP A 78 18.54 -4.72 2.94
CA ASP A 78 18.11 -6.04 3.42
C ASP A 78 16.59 -6.05 3.52
N PRO A 79 15.88 -6.86 2.71
CA PRO A 79 14.42 -6.90 2.71
C PRO A 79 13.86 -7.39 4.06
N ARG A 80 14.71 -7.96 4.94
CA ARG A 80 14.32 -8.34 6.30
C ARG A 80 14.23 -7.14 7.24
N THR A 81 15.00 -6.08 6.97
CA THR A 81 15.09 -4.89 7.84
C THR A 81 14.46 -3.65 7.22
N PHE A 82 14.34 -3.63 5.90
CA PHE A 82 13.82 -2.50 5.16
C PHE A 82 12.45 -2.83 4.57
N ARG A 83 11.49 -1.94 4.85
CA ARG A 83 10.10 -2.14 4.47
C ARG A 83 9.53 -0.83 3.96
N ILE A 84 8.87 -0.89 2.81
CA ILE A 84 8.08 0.20 2.25
C ILE A 84 6.66 -0.32 1.96
N PRO A 85 5.61 0.36 2.45
CA PRO A 85 5.69 1.48 3.40
C PRO A 85 6.17 1.01 4.78
N SER A 86 6.61 1.94 5.64
CA SER A 86 7.08 1.61 6.99
C SER A 86 5.96 0.98 7.83
N SER A 87 6.34 0.21 8.86
CA SER A 87 5.36 -0.36 9.80
C SER A 87 4.52 0.72 10.47
N GLN A 88 5.14 1.83 10.88
CA GLN A 88 4.45 2.97 11.48
C GLN A 88 3.38 3.51 10.53
N PHE A 89 3.71 3.75 9.26
CA PHE A 89 2.74 4.21 8.28
C PHE A 89 1.53 3.27 8.18
N THR A 90 1.77 1.96 8.09
CA THR A 90 0.66 0.98 8.01
C THR A 90 -0.20 0.98 9.26
N GLN A 91 0.37 1.24 10.45
CA GLN A 91 -0.37 1.36 11.70
C GLN A 91 -1.23 2.63 11.73
N ASP A 92 -0.71 3.76 11.25
CA ASP A 92 -1.45 5.02 11.16
C ASP A 92 -2.68 4.87 10.25
N VAL A 93 -2.50 4.22 9.09
CA VAL A 93 -3.59 3.92 8.15
C VAL A 93 -4.62 2.98 8.79
N GLN A 94 -4.19 1.93 9.51
CA GLN A 94 -5.10 1.04 10.23
C GLN A 94 -5.91 1.79 11.31
N ALA A 95 -5.29 2.71 12.04
CA ALA A 95 -5.97 3.50 13.06
C ALA A 95 -7.11 4.34 12.45
N VAL A 96 -6.83 5.05 11.34
CA VAL A 96 -7.86 5.78 10.59
C VAL A 96 -8.95 4.82 10.07
N PHE A 97 -8.56 3.67 9.53
CA PHE A 97 -9.51 2.65 9.07
C PHE A 97 -10.46 2.20 10.19
N HIS A 98 -9.94 1.98 11.41
CA HIS A 98 -10.75 1.61 12.55
C HIS A 98 -11.79 2.68 12.89
N HIS A 99 -11.43 3.96 12.88
CA HIS A 99 -12.39 5.05 13.12
C HIS A 99 -13.47 5.08 12.04
N VAL A 100 -13.08 4.93 10.77
CA VAL A 100 -13.97 4.83 9.61
C VAL A 100 -14.96 3.67 9.76
N MET A 101 -14.49 2.50 10.21
CA MET A 101 -15.34 1.31 10.42
C MET A 101 -16.28 1.41 11.63
N LYS A 102 -15.85 2.09 12.68
CA LYS A 102 -16.66 2.33 13.89
C LYS A 102 -17.69 3.44 13.70
N GLY A 103 -17.50 4.30 12.71
CA GLY A 103 -18.35 5.47 12.49
C GLY A 103 -18.17 6.52 13.59
N GLU A 104 -16.97 6.64 14.15
CA GLU A 104 -16.60 7.63 15.17
C GLU A 104 -16.04 8.88 14.51
N SER A 105 -16.18 10.03 15.16
CA SER A 105 -15.45 11.23 14.74
C SER A 105 -13.98 11.13 15.14
N PHE A 106 -13.08 11.63 14.29
CA PHE A 106 -11.64 11.59 14.51
C PHE A 106 -10.93 12.74 13.80
N GLN A 107 -9.74 13.10 14.27
CA GLN A 107 -8.85 14.05 13.59
C GLN A 107 -7.82 13.28 12.77
N ASP A 108 -7.61 13.70 11.52
CA ASP A 108 -6.63 13.08 10.62
C ASP A 108 -5.21 13.67 10.77
N ASP A 109 -4.24 13.12 10.03
CA ASP A 109 -2.83 13.52 10.14
C ASP A 109 -2.50 14.91 9.57
N ASN A 110 -3.47 15.57 8.93
CA ASN A 110 -3.41 16.97 8.51
C ASN A 110 -4.22 17.90 9.43
N GLY A 111 -4.80 17.36 10.51
CA GLY A 111 -5.56 18.11 11.50
C GLY A 111 -7.02 18.33 11.15
N VAL A 112 -7.54 17.71 10.08
CA VAL A 112 -8.95 17.83 9.69
C VAL A 112 -9.81 16.95 10.58
N LEU A 113 -10.86 17.53 11.16
CA LEU A 113 -11.85 16.78 11.93
C LEU A 113 -12.89 16.17 10.99
N TRP A 114 -13.01 14.84 11.03
CA TRP A 114 -13.98 14.07 10.26
C TRP A 114 -15.10 13.59 11.17
N ASP A 115 -16.34 13.81 10.75
CA ASP A 115 -17.51 13.26 11.43
C ASP A 115 -17.68 11.76 11.17
N GLY A 116 -18.16 11.02 12.16
CA GLY A 116 -18.53 9.61 11.99
C GLY A 116 -19.57 9.38 10.88
N ILE A 117 -19.41 8.29 10.12
CA ILE A 117 -20.43 7.80 9.17
C ILE A 117 -21.16 6.63 9.79
N SER A 118 -22.49 6.71 9.88
CA SER A 118 -23.32 5.65 10.48
C SER A 118 -23.38 4.38 9.63
N GLN A 119 -23.20 4.51 8.31
CA GLN A 119 -23.09 3.38 7.40
C GLN A 119 -21.74 2.71 7.56
N LYS A 120 -21.71 1.37 7.54
CA LYS A 120 -20.45 0.62 7.57
C LYS A 120 -19.94 0.40 6.15
N PRO A 121 -18.62 0.50 5.92
CA PRO A 121 -18.02 0.03 4.68
C PRO A 121 -18.34 -1.43 4.39
N SER A 122 -18.42 -1.78 3.11
CA SER A 122 -18.72 -3.13 2.64
C SER A 122 -17.65 -3.70 1.70
N LEU A 123 -16.80 -2.82 1.16
CA LEU A 123 -15.73 -3.16 0.22
C LEU A 123 -14.49 -2.31 0.49
N LEU A 124 -13.36 -3.00 0.57
CA LEU A 124 -12.01 -2.46 0.63
C LEU A 124 -11.33 -2.65 -0.73
N ILE A 125 -10.87 -1.56 -1.33
CA ILE A 125 -10.04 -1.52 -2.54
C ILE A 125 -8.68 -0.98 -2.14
N THR A 126 -7.61 -1.69 -2.45
CA THR A 126 -6.28 -1.33 -1.96
C THR A 126 -5.20 -1.86 -2.88
N ASP A 127 -4.05 -1.20 -2.91
CA ASP A 127 -2.89 -1.77 -3.62
C ASP A 127 -2.21 -2.84 -2.75
N MET A 128 -1.38 -3.67 -3.39
CA MET A 128 -0.62 -4.73 -2.72
C MET A 128 0.45 -4.24 -1.75
N PHE A 129 1.02 -3.04 -1.92
CA PHE A 129 1.91 -2.44 -0.91
C PHE A 129 1.21 -2.21 0.44
N MET A 130 -0.12 -2.16 0.44
CA MET A 130 -0.94 -2.00 1.63
C MET A 130 -1.47 -3.33 2.16
N ALA A 131 -0.87 -4.47 1.79
CA ALA A 131 -1.26 -5.80 2.26
C ALA A 131 -1.31 -5.88 3.79
N ASP A 132 -0.37 -5.25 4.48
CA ASP A 132 -0.33 -5.22 5.94
C ASP A 132 -1.45 -4.40 6.59
N VAL A 133 -2.13 -3.54 5.83
CA VAL A 133 -3.39 -2.92 6.25
C VAL A 133 -4.56 -3.81 5.84
N ALA A 134 -4.56 -4.27 4.59
CA ALA A 134 -5.69 -4.96 3.97
C ALA A 134 -6.01 -6.30 4.63
N ALA A 135 -4.99 -7.12 4.90
CA ALA A 135 -5.15 -8.45 5.47
C ALA A 135 -5.80 -8.42 6.86
N PRO A 136 -5.28 -7.67 7.86
CA PRO A 136 -5.92 -7.61 9.18
C PRO A 136 -7.29 -6.95 9.14
N MET A 137 -7.51 -5.91 8.32
CA MET A 137 -8.84 -5.28 8.24
C MET A 137 -9.88 -6.21 7.60
N ARG A 138 -9.49 -6.98 6.58
CA ARG A 138 -10.35 -8.01 5.98
C ARG A 138 -10.75 -9.06 7.00
N GLU A 139 -9.80 -9.57 7.78
CA GLU A 139 -10.06 -10.59 8.80
C GLU A 139 -10.95 -10.06 9.93
N LEU A 140 -10.62 -8.87 10.45
CA LEU A 140 -11.33 -8.28 11.57
C LEU A 140 -12.77 -7.88 11.21
N TYR A 141 -12.98 -7.30 10.02
CA TYR A 141 -14.26 -6.72 9.62
C TYR A 141 -15.03 -7.55 8.58
N GLN A 142 -14.46 -8.66 8.11
CA GLN A 142 -15.07 -9.55 7.11
C GLN A 142 -15.47 -8.80 5.82
N LEU A 143 -14.67 -7.81 5.43
CA LEU A 143 -14.91 -7.00 4.24
C LEU A 143 -14.60 -7.78 2.97
N LYS A 144 -15.34 -7.51 1.90
CA LYS A 144 -14.87 -7.87 0.56
C LYS A 144 -13.63 -7.03 0.26
N THR A 145 -12.55 -7.68 -0.17
CA THR A 145 -11.29 -6.99 -0.46
C THR A 145 -10.90 -7.20 -1.92
N TYR A 146 -10.72 -6.11 -2.64
CA TYR A 146 -10.11 -6.08 -3.95
C TYR A 146 -8.70 -5.49 -3.82
N MET A 147 -7.70 -6.31 -4.11
CA MET A 147 -6.31 -5.87 -4.16
C MET A 147 -5.88 -5.67 -5.61
N TYR A 148 -5.27 -4.54 -5.92
CA TYR A 148 -4.71 -4.26 -7.23
C TYR A 148 -3.20 -4.06 -7.15
N TRP A 149 -2.52 -4.23 -8.28
CA TRP A 149 -1.11 -3.93 -8.44
C TRP A 149 -0.99 -2.82 -9.45
N ILE A 150 -0.40 -1.69 -9.05
CA ILE A 150 -0.29 -0.50 -9.90
C ILE A 150 0.64 -0.68 -11.12
N SER A 151 1.44 -1.75 -11.15
CA SER A 151 2.38 -2.02 -12.25
C SER A 151 1.92 -3.21 -13.11
N PHE A 152 2.76 -3.62 -14.06
CA PHE A 152 2.40 -4.67 -15.02
C PHE A 152 2.41 -6.06 -14.37
N SER A 153 1.52 -6.94 -14.85
CA SER A 153 1.33 -8.30 -14.32
C SER A 153 2.60 -9.14 -14.35
N ALA A 154 3.49 -8.98 -15.33
CA ALA A 154 4.74 -9.73 -15.34
C ALA A 154 5.71 -9.33 -14.21
N ALA A 155 5.70 -8.07 -13.73
CA ALA A 155 6.45 -7.69 -12.53
C ALA A 155 5.86 -8.37 -11.30
N LEU A 156 4.53 -8.39 -11.20
CA LEU A 156 3.81 -9.03 -10.12
C LEU A 156 4.09 -10.53 -10.07
N THR A 157 3.91 -11.23 -11.20
CA THR A 157 4.16 -12.67 -11.30
C THR A 157 5.60 -12.96 -10.95
N ARG A 158 6.58 -12.17 -11.42
CA ARG A 158 7.99 -12.38 -11.06
C ARG A 158 8.24 -12.23 -9.56
N ALA A 159 7.73 -11.17 -8.94
CA ALA A 159 7.99 -10.90 -7.52
C ALA A 159 7.20 -11.82 -6.57
N PHE A 160 5.96 -12.19 -6.93
CA PHE A 160 5.01 -12.81 -6.00
C PHE A 160 4.27 -14.03 -6.54
N GLY A 161 4.52 -14.44 -7.79
CA GLY A 161 3.92 -15.63 -8.38
C GLY A 161 4.59 -16.92 -7.90
N PRO A 162 3.92 -18.08 -8.03
CA PRO A 162 4.55 -19.39 -7.89
C PRO A 162 5.61 -19.64 -8.98
N LEU A 163 6.65 -20.44 -8.66
CA LEU A 163 7.70 -20.84 -9.61
C LEU A 163 7.14 -21.44 -10.92
N ALA A 164 6.07 -22.23 -10.82
CA ALA A 164 5.40 -22.84 -11.98
C ALA A 164 4.87 -21.84 -13.02
N PHE A 165 4.71 -20.57 -12.64
CA PHE A 165 4.23 -19.49 -13.51
C PHE A 165 5.28 -18.40 -13.73
N GLY A 166 6.56 -18.67 -13.44
CA GLY A 166 7.66 -17.71 -13.59
C GLY A 166 7.77 -16.69 -12.46
N GLY A 167 7.24 -17.02 -11.27
CA GLY A 167 7.36 -16.22 -10.06
C GLY A 167 8.29 -16.77 -8.99
N GLN A 168 8.52 -15.99 -7.93
CA GLN A 168 9.55 -16.28 -6.93
C GLN A 168 9.01 -16.51 -5.51
N ALA A 169 7.70 -16.60 -5.30
CA ALA A 169 7.11 -16.55 -3.96
C ALA A 169 7.39 -17.77 -3.06
N GLN A 170 7.68 -18.94 -3.63
CA GLN A 170 7.83 -20.17 -2.86
C GLN A 170 9.28 -20.64 -2.85
N GLY A 171 9.88 -20.71 -1.66
CA GLY A 171 11.26 -21.18 -1.49
C GLY A 171 12.31 -20.08 -1.57
N PHE A 172 11.96 -18.83 -1.93
CA PHE A 172 12.95 -17.75 -2.09
C PHE A 172 13.70 -17.46 -0.80
N LEU A 173 12.98 -17.30 0.31
CA LEU A 173 13.62 -17.04 1.61
C LEU A 173 14.41 -18.25 2.08
N GLU A 174 13.86 -19.45 1.90
CA GLU A 174 14.51 -20.71 2.24
C GLU A 174 15.80 -20.92 1.45
N GLU A 175 15.81 -20.59 0.16
CA GLU A 175 16.99 -20.66 -0.70
C GLU A 175 18.03 -19.61 -0.30
N CYS A 176 17.61 -18.36 -0.07
CA CYS A 176 18.51 -17.31 0.40
C CYS A 176 19.17 -17.70 1.73
N HIS A 177 18.39 -18.24 2.68
CA HIS A 177 18.90 -18.73 3.95
C HIS A 177 19.81 -19.96 3.78
N ALA A 178 19.48 -20.89 2.88
CA ALA A 178 20.33 -22.03 2.60
C ALA A 178 21.69 -21.63 1.99
N ILE A 179 21.73 -20.57 1.18
CA ILE A 179 22.98 -20.01 0.65
C ILE A 179 23.73 -19.24 1.74
N GLU A 180 23.04 -18.46 2.58
CA GLU A 180 23.63 -17.70 3.67
C GLU A 180 24.25 -18.62 4.74
N ALA A 181 23.65 -19.77 5.02
CA ALA A 181 24.09 -20.73 6.02
C ALA A 181 25.29 -21.60 5.57
N ASP A 182 25.55 -21.72 4.27
CA ASP A 182 26.66 -22.51 3.71
C ASP A 182 27.85 -21.58 3.39
N PRO A 183 28.98 -21.63 4.13
CA PRO A 183 30.13 -20.74 3.87
C PRO A 183 30.72 -20.86 2.46
N ALA A 184 30.69 -22.06 1.87
CA ALA A 184 31.21 -22.32 0.53
C ALA A 184 30.30 -21.72 -0.55
N ARG A 185 28.98 -21.72 -0.32
CA ARG A 185 28.01 -21.04 -1.20
C ARG A 185 27.95 -19.55 -0.93
N LYS A 186 28.00 -19.09 0.33
CA LYS A 186 27.95 -17.68 0.71
C LYS A 186 29.06 -16.87 0.06
N LYS A 187 30.29 -17.40 0.01
CA LYS A 187 31.47 -16.74 -0.60
C LYS A 187 31.66 -15.30 -0.09
N GLY A 188 31.39 -15.06 1.19
CA GLY A 188 31.50 -13.74 1.82
C GLY A 188 30.37 -12.74 1.52
N ARG A 189 29.38 -13.11 0.69
CA ARG A 189 28.26 -12.24 0.31
C ARG A 189 27.31 -12.00 1.47
N SER A 190 26.77 -10.79 1.51
CA SER A 190 25.65 -10.40 2.36
C SER A 190 24.35 -11.08 1.92
N PHE A 191 23.35 -11.10 2.80
CA PHE A 191 22.02 -11.61 2.45
C PHE A 191 21.39 -10.85 1.28
N VAL A 192 21.60 -9.53 1.20
CA VAL A 192 21.12 -8.70 0.09
C VAL A 192 21.72 -9.16 -1.23
N GLU A 193 23.04 -9.36 -1.29
CA GLU A 193 23.69 -9.82 -2.51
C GLU A 193 23.22 -11.22 -2.92
N ILE A 194 22.96 -12.09 -1.94
CA ILE A 194 22.36 -13.41 -2.17
C ILE A 194 20.93 -13.26 -2.70
N ALA A 195 20.08 -12.47 -2.05
CA ALA A 195 18.70 -12.24 -2.42
C ALA A 195 18.58 -11.63 -3.82
N THR A 196 19.40 -10.63 -4.13
CA THR A 196 19.50 -10.02 -5.46
C THR A 196 19.98 -11.04 -6.48
N GLN A 197 20.96 -11.88 -6.14
CA GLN A 197 21.40 -12.94 -7.05
C GLN A 197 20.30 -13.97 -7.29
N VAL A 198 19.69 -14.54 -6.24
CA VAL A 198 18.62 -15.55 -6.37
C VAL A 198 17.45 -14.98 -7.18
N CYS A 199 17.11 -13.71 -6.94
CA CYS A 199 16.15 -12.97 -7.74
C CYS A 199 16.60 -12.85 -9.20
N SER A 200 17.86 -12.50 -9.47
CA SER A 200 18.40 -12.29 -10.84
C SER A 200 18.67 -13.58 -11.62
N SER A 201 19.19 -14.63 -10.99
CA SER A 201 19.53 -15.92 -11.62
C SER A 201 18.30 -16.72 -11.99
N SER A 202 17.17 -16.44 -11.32
CA SER A 202 15.87 -17.02 -11.62
C SER A 202 15.05 -16.15 -12.60
N CYS A 203 15.62 -15.03 -13.07
CA CYS A 203 15.01 -14.10 -14.04
C CYS A 203 15.55 -14.26 -15.48
N LEU A 204 16.43 -15.22 -15.74
CA LEU A 204 16.96 -15.55 -17.07
C LEU A 204 16.40 -16.88 -17.57
#